data_AF-A0A952U245-F1
#
_entry.id   AF-A0A952U245-F1
#
_cell.length_a   1.000
_cell.length_b   1.000
_cell.length_c   1.000
_cell.angle_alpha   90.00
_cell.angle_beta   90.00
_cell.angle_gamma   90.00
#
_symmetry.space_group_name_H-M   'P 1'
#
loop_
_entity.id
_entity.type
_entity.pdbx_description
1 polymer ?
#
loop_
_entity_poly.entity_id
_entity_poly.type
_entity_poly.pdbx_seq_one_letter_code
_entity_poly.pdbx_strand_id
1 'polypeptide(L)'
;MNWLSSLKKLAEGKDDPGFVRIPEDKDESISAGESPTKQQVIDSTCHYTCTRMCYGYKDKSSQCCCIGDRDFIIGPISDTERFLAALSEKLGEEIKYEDVFIDYEEGRKIFPDKSCWQNPDNFPCMRIVPDQGRGYPCQFLSLDGKCSVHSIKPETCRIYLCDYLKNIVNFLDQTL
;
A
#
# COMPACT_ATOMS: atom_id res chain seq x y z
N MET A 1 -15.71 0.85 -13.23
CA MET A 1 -15.40 -0.50 -12.75
C MET A 1 -16.18 -0.75 -11.46
N ASN A 2 -17.07 -1.74 -11.44
CA ASN A 2 -17.97 -2.03 -10.30
C ASN A 2 -17.23 -2.64 -9.09
N TRP A 3 -16.12 -3.34 -9.34
CA TRP A 3 -15.35 -4.05 -8.31
C TRP A 3 -14.57 -3.11 -7.36
N LEU A 4 -14.08 -1.96 -7.84
CA LEU A 4 -13.37 -0.97 -7.01
C LEU A 4 -14.27 -0.42 -5.89
N SER A 5 -15.56 -0.22 -6.16
CA SER A 5 -16.53 0.18 -5.13
C SER A 5 -16.77 -0.94 -4.12
N SER A 6 -16.81 -2.20 -4.55
CA SER A 6 -16.92 -3.36 -3.66
C SER A 6 -15.71 -3.47 -2.73
N LEU A 7 -14.50 -3.25 -3.27
CA LEU A 7 -13.26 -3.28 -2.49
C LEU A 7 -13.21 -2.20 -1.41
N LYS A 8 -13.61 -0.97 -1.75
CA LYS A 8 -13.64 0.15 -0.79
C LYS A 8 -14.63 -0.12 0.35
N LYS A 9 -15.82 -0.65 0.04
CA LYS A 9 -16.80 -1.08 1.06
C LYS A 9 -16.26 -2.18 1.96
N LEU A 10 -15.51 -3.15 1.43
CA LEU A 10 -14.88 -4.21 2.22
C LEU A 10 -13.78 -3.68 3.15
N ALA A 11 -13.02 -2.67 2.71
CA ALA A 11 -11.98 -2.03 3.51
C ALA A 11 -12.55 -1.13 4.64
N GLU A 12 -13.77 -0.61 4.47
CA GLU A 12 -14.47 0.18 5.48
C GLU A 12 -15.12 -0.69 6.58
N GLY A 13 -15.34 -1.98 6.34
CA GLY A 13 -16.16 -2.86 7.17
C GLY A 13 -15.45 -3.89 8.06
N LYS A 14 -14.11 -3.96 8.09
CA LYS A 14 -13.39 -4.95 8.91
C LYS A 14 -12.17 -4.34 9.63
N ASP A 15 -12.01 -4.73 10.90
CA ASP A 15 -10.77 -4.52 11.66
C ASP A 15 -9.62 -5.23 10.92
N ASP A 16 -8.62 -4.44 10.49
CA ASP A 16 -7.43 -4.93 9.79
C ASP A 16 -6.63 -5.84 10.76
N PRO A 17 -6.50 -7.15 10.49
CA PRO A 17 -5.79 -8.07 11.37
C PRO A 17 -4.29 -7.76 11.49
N GLY A 18 -3.75 -6.85 10.67
CA GLY A 18 -2.36 -6.38 10.76
C GLY A 18 -2.12 -5.28 11.80
N PHE A 19 -3.17 -4.72 12.42
CA PHE A 19 -3.00 -3.68 13.43
C PHE A 19 -3.11 -4.28 14.84
N VAL A 20 -1.98 -4.46 15.51
CA VAL A 20 -1.98 -4.68 16.96
C VAL A 20 -2.47 -3.38 17.60
N ARG A 21 -3.75 -3.32 17.98
CA ARG A 21 -4.27 -2.27 18.84
C ARG A 21 -3.53 -2.37 20.17
N ILE A 22 -2.70 -1.40 20.49
CA ILE A 22 -2.29 -1.17 21.88
C ILE A 22 -3.57 -0.67 22.56
N PRO A 23 -4.19 -1.43 23.49
CA PRO A 23 -5.43 -0.99 24.10
C PRO A 23 -5.19 0.32 24.83
N GLU A 24 -5.85 1.38 24.38
CA GLU A 24 -6.12 2.54 25.22
C GLU A 24 -7.21 2.07 26.19
N ASP A 25 -6.85 2.03 27.46
CA ASP A 25 -7.62 1.53 28.61
C ASP A 25 -7.43 0.04 28.94
N LYS A 26 -7.06 -0.18 30.21
CA LYS A 26 -6.82 -1.48 30.84
C LYS A 26 -8.11 -2.30 30.84
N ASP A 27 -8.26 -3.17 29.86
CA ASP A 27 -9.21 -4.28 29.93
C ASP A 27 -8.57 -5.40 30.75
N GLU A 28 -9.04 -5.58 31.99
CA GLU A 28 -8.58 -6.61 32.93
C GLU A 28 -8.96 -8.04 32.49
N SER A 29 -9.61 -8.21 31.32
CA SER A 29 -9.98 -9.51 30.76
C SER A 29 -9.00 -10.10 29.73
N ILE A 30 -7.88 -9.43 29.45
CA ILE A 30 -6.86 -9.95 28.53
C ILE A 30 -6.05 -11.03 29.26
N SER A 31 -6.40 -12.31 29.04
CA SER A 31 -5.46 -13.41 29.29
C SER A 31 -4.17 -13.08 28.54
N ALA A 32 -3.03 -13.04 29.22
CA ALA A 32 -1.74 -12.66 28.65
C ALA A 32 -1.51 -13.41 27.32
N GLY A 33 -1.81 -12.73 26.21
CA GLY A 33 -1.59 -13.26 24.88
C GLY A 33 -0.09 -13.42 24.66
N GLU A 34 0.28 -14.29 23.72
CA GLU A 34 1.67 -14.40 23.31
C GLU A 34 2.22 -13.02 22.90
N SER A 35 3.43 -12.71 23.36
CA SER A 35 4.12 -11.48 22.95
C SER A 35 4.24 -11.44 21.43
N PRO A 36 4.07 -10.27 20.79
CA PRO A 36 4.19 -10.16 19.35
C PRO A 36 5.60 -10.57 18.91
N THR A 37 5.68 -11.27 17.79
CA THR A 37 6.95 -11.55 17.11
C THR A 37 7.60 -10.26 16.62
N LYS A 38 8.92 -10.29 16.45
CA LYS A 38 9.69 -9.18 15.88
C LYS A 38 9.11 -8.68 14.56
N GLN A 39 8.71 -9.59 13.67
CA GLN A 39 8.12 -9.23 12.39
C GLN A 39 6.78 -8.50 12.56
N GLN A 40 5.92 -8.94 13.48
CA GLN A 40 4.65 -8.26 13.76
C GLN A 40 4.87 -6.83 14.28
N VAL A 41 5.91 -6.60 15.08
CA VAL A 41 6.27 -5.25 15.54
C VAL A 41 6.74 -4.36 14.38
N ILE A 42 7.60 -4.90 13.51
CA ILE A 42 8.09 -4.20 12.31
C ILE A 42 6.93 -3.85 11.36
N ASP A 43 6.06 -4.81 11.07
CA ASP A 43 4.92 -4.64 10.17
C ASP A 43 3.93 -3.60 10.71
N SER A 44 3.60 -3.68 12.00
CA SER A 44 2.73 -2.71 12.67
C SER A 44 3.34 -1.30 12.64
N THR A 45 4.65 -1.18 12.87
CA THR A 45 5.36 0.11 12.80
C THR A 45 5.37 0.69 11.39
N CYS A 46 5.59 -0.16 10.39
CA CYS A 46 5.52 0.24 8.98
C CYS A 46 4.11 0.72 8.62
N HIS A 47 3.08 -0.02 9.02
CA HIS A 47 1.68 0.33 8.80
C HIS A 47 1.34 1.68 9.45
N TYR A 48 1.65 1.85 10.73
CA TYR A 48 1.40 3.10 11.47
C TYR A 48 2.08 4.28 10.80
N THR A 49 3.36 4.14 10.46
CA THR A 49 4.13 5.20 9.80
C THR A 49 3.55 5.56 8.45
N CYS A 50 3.17 4.58 7.62
CA CYS A 50 2.60 4.86 6.29
C CYS A 50 1.24 5.56 6.37
N THR A 51 0.44 5.25 7.40
CA THR A 51 -0.94 5.75 7.53
C THR A 51 -1.05 7.03 8.36
N ARG A 52 -0.06 7.35 9.21
CA ARG A 52 -0.14 8.49 10.16
C ARG A 52 1.08 9.41 10.18
N MET A 53 2.26 8.93 9.77
CA MET A 53 3.53 9.67 9.89
C MET A 53 4.43 9.47 8.67
N CYS A 54 3.90 9.70 7.48
CA CYS A 54 4.61 9.42 6.24
C CYS A 54 5.94 10.19 6.18
N TYR A 55 7.05 9.47 6.01
CA TYR A 55 8.41 10.01 6.03
C TYR A 55 8.76 10.76 7.33
N GLY A 56 8.09 10.45 8.44
CA GLY A 56 8.30 11.09 9.74
C GLY A 56 7.54 12.40 9.93
N TYR A 57 6.76 12.84 8.94
CA TYR A 57 5.92 14.03 9.09
C TYR A 57 4.57 13.66 9.70
N LYS A 58 4.28 14.24 10.87
CA LYS A 58 3.01 14.06 11.56
C LYS A 58 1.83 14.45 10.67
N ASP A 59 0.77 13.66 10.72
CA ASP A 59 -0.49 13.88 10.00
C ASP A 59 -0.33 13.90 8.46
N LYS A 60 0.77 13.33 7.96
CA LYS A 60 0.95 12.99 6.54
C LYS A 60 0.79 11.48 6.37
N SER A 61 0.13 11.08 5.30
CA SER A 61 -0.09 9.66 4.98
C SER A 61 0.14 9.40 3.49
N SER A 62 0.58 8.17 3.20
CA SER A 62 0.48 7.55 1.86
C SER A 62 1.06 8.33 0.69
N GLN A 63 2.11 9.12 0.93
CA GLN A 63 2.75 9.88 -0.15
C GLN A 63 3.31 8.96 -1.22
N CYS A 64 3.97 7.85 -0.89
CA CYS A 64 4.46 6.88 -1.89
C CYS A 64 3.34 6.30 -2.78
N CYS A 65 2.09 6.33 -2.32
CA CYS A 65 0.94 5.87 -3.07
C CYS A 65 0.34 6.95 -4.01
N CYS A 66 0.79 8.20 -3.96
CA CYS A 66 0.30 9.30 -4.80
C CYS A 66 1.40 9.86 -5.68
N ILE A 67 1.32 9.76 -7.01
CA ILE A 67 2.39 10.27 -7.89
C ILE A 67 2.52 11.79 -7.73
N GLY A 68 1.39 12.52 -7.76
CA GLY A 68 1.38 13.97 -7.66
C GLY A 68 2.24 14.61 -8.75
N ASP A 69 3.14 15.50 -8.35
CA ASP A 69 4.13 16.16 -9.20
C ASP A 69 5.42 15.34 -9.39
N ARG A 70 5.62 14.25 -8.63
CA ARG A 70 6.87 13.50 -8.60
C ARG A 70 7.11 12.71 -9.88
N ASP A 71 8.37 12.52 -10.22
CA ASP A 71 8.80 11.63 -11.31
C ASP A 71 9.10 10.24 -10.72
N PHE A 72 8.03 9.51 -10.43
CA PHE A 72 8.09 8.17 -9.83
C PHE A 72 6.93 7.32 -10.35
N ILE A 73 7.10 6.01 -10.24
CA ILE A 73 6.16 4.98 -10.70
C ILE A 73 6.11 3.86 -9.68
N ILE A 74 4.92 3.35 -9.38
CA ILE A 74 4.75 2.23 -8.44
C ILE A 74 4.97 0.92 -9.23
N GLY A 75 6.22 0.63 -9.53
CA GLY A 75 6.65 -0.51 -10.33
C GLY A 75 8.18 -0.66 -10.36
N PRO A 76 8.71 -1.69 -11.04
CA PRO A 76 7.95 -2.76 -11.69
C PRO A 76 7.29 -3.69 -10.66
N ILE A 77 6.14 -4.25 -11.00
CA ILE A 77 5.44 -5.27 -10.20
C ILE A 77 5.83 -6.64 -10.75
N SER A 78 6.58 -7.40 -9.96
CA SER A 78 7.11 -8.72 -10.37
C SER A 78 6.14 -9.88 -10.12
N ASP A 79 5.13 -9.68 -9.29
CA ASP A 79 4.23 -10.74 -8.80
C ASP A 79 2.77 -10.50 -9.21
N THR A 80 2.55 -10.03 -10.44
CA THR A 80 1.23 -9.63 -10.95
C THR A 80 0.18 -10.73 -10.87
N GLU A 81 0.53 -11.97 -11.26
CA GLU A 81 -0.38 -13.12 -11.24
C GLU A 81 -0.83 -13.47 -9.82
N ARG A 82 0.12 -13.54 -8.88
CA ARG A 82 -0.15 -13.77 -7.45
C ARG A 82 -1.09 -12.70 -6.91
N PHE A 83 -0.82 -11.44 -7.24
CA PHE A 83 -1.63 -10.32 -6.76
C PHE A 83 -3.05 -10.36 -7.31
N LEU A 84 -3.23 -10.63 -8.61
CA LEU A 84 -4.55 -10.75 -9.23
C LEU A 84 -5.36 -11.91 -8.68
N ALA A 85 -4.73 -13.07 -8.44
CA ALA A 85 -5.38 -14.21 -7.83
C ALA A 85 -5.89 -13.88 -6.42
N ALA A 86 -5.05 -13.30 -5.57
CA ALA A 86 -5.42 -12.90 -4.22
C ALA A 86 -6.49 -11.79 -4.20
N LEU A 87 -6.43 -10.86 -5.16
CA LEU A 87 -7.43 -9.80 -5.28
C LEU A 87 -8.78 -10.35 -5.75
N SER A 88 -8.77 -11.28 -6.71
CA SER A 88 -9.98 -11.94 -7.21
C SER A 88 -10.64 -12.77 -6.11
N GLU A 89 -9.85 -13.52 -5.34
CA GLU A 89 -10.34 -14.27 -4.17
C GLU A 89 -10.96 -13.33 -3.13
N LYS A 90 -10.29 -12.21 -2.81
CA LYS A 90 -10.78 -11.23 -1.84
C LYS A 90 -12.11 -10.59 -2.25
N LEU A 91 -12.35 -10.45 -3.56
CA LEU A 91 -13.54 -9.81 -4.11
C LEU A 91 -14.64 -10.79 -4.51
N GLY A 92 -14.32 -12.06 -4.70
CA GLY A 92 -15.26 -13.07 -5.18
C GLY A 92 -15.63 -12.89 -6.67
N GLU A 93 -14.81 -12.19 -7.44
CA GLU A 93 -14.99 -11.98 -8.89
C GLU A 93 -13.63 -11.99 -9.60
N GLU A 94 -13.62 -12.33 -10.89
CA GLU A 94 -12.40 -12.36 -11.71
C GLU A 94 -11.94 -10.93 -12.02
N ILE A 95 -10.69 -10.61 -11.65
CA ILE A 95 -10.10 -9.29 -11.90
C ILE A 95 -9.11 -9.38 -13.07
N LYS A 96 -9.29 -8.47 -14.03
CA LYS A 96 -8.45 -8.40 -15.22
C LYS A 96 -7.15 -7.67 -14.94
N TYR A 97 -6.11 -8.03 -15.69
CA TYR A 97 -4.80 -7.43 -15.58
C TYR A 97 -4.84 -5.92 -15.86
N GLU A 98 -5.50 -5.53 -16.94
CA GLU A 98 -5.64 -4.14 -17.37
C GLU A 98 -6.44 -3.29 -16.38
N ASP A 99 -7.26 -3.89 -15.51
CA ASP A 99 -7.96 -3.14 -14.46
C ASP A 99 -7.03 -2.78 -13.29
N VAL A 100 -5.86 -3.41 -13.18
CA VAL A 100 -4.97 -3.31 -12.01
C VAL A 100 -3.61 -2.73 -12.35
N PHE A 101 -3.11 -3.03 -13.54
CA PHE A 101 -1.79 -2.64 -13.97
C PHE A 101 -1.84 -1.79 -15.23
N ILE A 102 -0.81 -0.96 -15.38
CA ILE A 102 -0.52 -0.18 -16.57
C ILE A 102 0.73 -0.77 -17.21
N ASP A 103 0.70 -0.94 -18.53
CA ASP A 103 1.85 -1.36 -19.32
C ASP A 103 2.66 -0.13 -19.82
N TYR A 104 3.82 -0.39 -20.43
CA TYR A 104 4.70 0.68 -20.91
C TYR A 104 4.01 1.58 -21.95
N GLU A 105 3.27 0.98 -22.90
CA GLU A 105 2.68 1.71 -24.03
C GLU A 105 1.51 2.60 -23.61
N GLU A 106 0.75 2.20 -22.60
CA GLU A 106 -0.24 3.04 -21.94
C GLU A 106 0.46 4.10 -21.07
N GLY A 107 1.37 3.67 -20.18
CA GLY A 107 1.98 4.56 -19.19
C GLY A 107 2.73 5.73 -19.79
N ARG A 108 3.56 5.48 -20.81
CA ARG A 108 4.34 6.54 -21.48
C ARG A 108 3.48 7.66 -22.07
N LYS A 109 2.21 7.38 -22.39
CA LYS A 109 1.23 8.34 -22.91
C LYS A 109 0.55 9.13 -21.80
N ILE A 110 0.40 8.56 -20.61
CA ILE A 110 -0.20 9.23 -19.45
C ILE A 110 0.70 10.37 -18.97
N PHE A 111 2.02 10.12 -18.91
CA PHE A 111 3.01 11.12 -18.50
C PHE A 111 4.19 11.19 -19.49
N PRO A 112 4.00 11.88 -20.63
CA PRO A 112 5.04 11.98 -21.67
C PRO A 112 6.29 12.76 -21.21
N ASP A 113 6.16 13.55 -20.15
CA ASP A 113 7.18 14.44 -19.59
C ASP A 113 7.94 13.86 -18.40
N LYS A 114 7.48 12.73 -17.84
CA LYS A 114 8.08 12.08 -16.67
C LYS A 114 9.07 10.99 -17.09
N SER A 115 10.34 11.14 -16.74
CA SER A 115 11.42 10.24 -17.19
C SER A 115 11.23 8.80 -16.71
N CYS A 116 10.72 8.59 -15.48
CA CYS A 116 10.44 7.24 -14.97
C CYS A 116 9.36 6.51 -15.79
N TRP A 117 8.44 7.26 -16.40
CA TRP A 117 7.37 6.72 -17.23
C TRP A 117 7.80 6.43 -18.67
N GLN A 118 8.99 6.90 -19.06
CA GLN A 118 9.58 6.62 -20.36
C GLN A 118 10.52 5.40 -20.36
N ASN A 119 10.82 4.82 -19.18
CA ASN A 119 11.63 3.62 -19.06
C ASN A 119 10.75 2.35 -19.00
N PRO A 120 10.84 1.42 -19.97
CA PRO A 120 10.06 0.18 -19.97
C PRO A 120 10.39 -0.75 -18.79
N ASP A 121 11.60 -0.69 -18.20
CA ASP A 121 12.00 -1.55 -17.07
C ASP A 121 11.20 -1.27 -15.78
N ASN A 122 10.49 -0.14 -15.73
CA ASN A 122 9.64 0.22 -14.60
C ASN A 122 8.23 -0.38 -14.67
N PHE A 123 7.94 -1.14 -15.72
CA PHE A 123 6.62 -1.73 -15.98
C PHE A 123 6.65 -3.26 -15.79
N PRO A 124 5.51 -3.89 -15.50
CA PRO A 124 4.21 -3.27 -15.30
C PRO A 124 4.13 -2.49 -13.99
N CYS A 125 3.35 -1.42 -13.96
CA CYS A 125 3.19 -0.60 -12.77
C CYS A 125 1.74 -0.60 -12.28
N MET A 126 1.56 -0.17 -11.03
CA MET A 126 0.24 -0.08 -10.42
C MET A 126 -0.62 0.98 -11.10
N ARG A 127 -1.89 0.65 -11.37
CA ARG A 127 -2.84 1.59 -11.95
C ARG A 127 -3.15 2.75 -11.01
N ILE A 128 -3.17 3.93 -11.60
CA ILE A 128 -3.48 5.20 -10.94
C ILE A 128 -4.81 5.76 -11.42
N VAL A 129 -5.46 6.53 -10.56
CA VAL A 129 -6.74 7.18 -10.88
C VAL A 129 -6.53 8.69 -10.74
N PRO A 130 -6.84 9.50 -11.77
CA PRO A 130 -6.83 10.95 -11.63
C PRO A 130 -7.79 11.38 -10.52
N ASP A 131 -7.31 12.21 -9.59
CA ASP A 131 -8.10 12.70 -8.46
C ASP A 131 -7.87 14.20 -8.26
N GLN A 132 -8.96 14.97 -8.20
CA GLN A 132 -8.92 16.45 -8.22
C GLN A 132 -8.23 17.09 -7.00
N GLY A 133 -7.83 16.30 -5.98
CA GLY A 133 -7.05 16.78 -4.84
C GLY A 133 -5.70 16.08 -4.60
N ARG A 134 -5.46 14.92 -5.23
CA ARG A 134 -4.27 14.08 -4.97
C ARG A 134 -3.43 13.79 -6.22
N GLY A 135 -3.78 14.42 -7.33
CA GLY A 135 -3.14 14.27 -8.64
C GLY A 135 -3.45 12.90 -9.23
N TYR A 136 -2.72 11.88 -8.77
CA TYR A 136 -2.77 10.52 -9.30
C TYR A 136 -2.43 9.49 -8.22
N PRO A 137 -3.37 9.22 -7.28
CA PRO A 137 -3.24 8.11 -6.34
C PRO A 137 -3.31 6.74 -7.01
N CYS A 138 -2.60 5.78 -6.43
CA CYS A 138 -2.86 4.36 -6.60
C CYS A 138 -4.33 4.07 -6.35
N GLN A 139 -4.96 3.26 -7.20
CA GLN A 139 -6.39 2.98 -7.13
C GLN A 139 -6.84 2.29 -5.83
N PHE A 140 -5.91 1.64 -5.12
CA PHE A 140 -6.15 0.98 -3.84
C PHE A 140 -6.00 1.89 -2.62
N LEU A 141 -5.72 3.18 -2.84
CA LEU A 141 -5.64 4.16 -1.77
C LEU A 141 -7.03 4.77 -1.51
N SER A 142 -7.54 4.60 -0.30
CA SER A 142 -8.79 5.22 0.15
C SER A 142 -8.63 6.72 0.43
N LEU A 143 -9.75 7.42 0.66
CA LEU A 143 -9.74 8.86 0.99
C LEU A 143 -9.05 9.17 2.31
N ASP A 144 -9.16 8.27 3.30
CA ASP A 144 -8.49 8.36 4.59
C ASP A 144 -7.02 7.90 4.55
N GLY A 145 -6.49 7.62 3.35
CA GLY A 145 -5.08 7.30 3.16
C GLY A 145 -4.71 5.86 3.54
N LYS A 146 -5.68 4.96 3.63
CA LYS A 146 -5.45 3.53 3.89
C LYS A 146 -5.35 2.73 2.60
N CYS A 147 -4.52 1.69 2.63
CA CYS A 147 -4.39 0.76 1.51
C CYS A 147 -5.44 -0.35 1.64
N SER A 148 -6.40 -0.42 0.72
CA SER A 148 -7.49 -1.42 0.77
C SER A 148 -7.02 -2.86 0.53
N VAL A 149 -5.80 -3.02 0.03
CA VAL A 149 -5.15 -4.31 -0.27
C VAL A 149 -3.96 -4.56 0.65
N HIS A 150 -3.92 -3.94 1.84
CA HIS A 150 -2.75 -3.98 2.72
C HIS A 150 -2.21 -5.39 2.98
N SER A 151 -3.11 -6.33 3.29
CA SER A 151 -2.78 -7.72 3.59
C SER A 151 -2.32 -8.56 2.40
N ILE A 152 -2.58 -8.09 1.17
CA ILE A 152 -2.28 -8.82 -0.07
C ILE A 152 -1.41 -7.99 -1.03
N LYS A 153 -0.75 -6.92 -0.57
CA LYS A 153 0.06 -6.03 -1.42
C LYS A 153 1.03 -6.80 -2.32
N PRO A 154 1.29 -6.30 -3.54
CA PRO A 154 2.36 -6.85 -4.38
C PRO A 154 3.71 -6.77 -3.68
N GLU A 155 4.65 -7.63 -4.06
CA GLU A 155 5.99 -7.74 -3.47
C GLU A 155 6.68 -6.38 -3.44
N THR A 156 6.66 -5.65 -4.56
CA THR A 156 7.25 -4.30 -4.69
C THR A 156 6.76 -3.35 -3.60
N CYS A 157 5.46 -3.38 -3.26
CA CYS A 157 4.90 -2.56 -2.20
C CYS A 157 5.17 -3.09 -0.78
N ARG A 158 5.43 -4.39 -0.65
CA ARG A 158 5.70 -5.06 0.63
C ARG A 158 7.13 -4.80 1.11
N ILE A 159 8.10 -4.89 0.19
CA ILE A 159 9.53 -4.74 0.50
C ILE A 159 10.00 -3.28 0.45
N TYR A 160 9.20 -2.38 -0.12
CA TYR A 160 9.56 -0.98 -0.19
C TYR A 160 9.57 -0.35 1.21
N LEU A 161 10.75 0.14 1.61
CA LEU A 161 10.94 1.00 2.77
C LEU A 161 11.49 2.34 2.29
N CYS A 162 10.85 3.45 2.66
CA CYS A 162 11.46 4.77 2.50
C CYS A 162 12.61 4.94 3.48
N ASP A 163 13.49 5.93 3.27
CA ASP A 163 14.69 6.10 4.11
C ASP A 163 14.35 6.28 5.60
N TYR A 164 13.24 6.95 5.91
CA TYR A 164 12.72 7.04 7.28
C TYR A 164 12.39 5.66 7.87
N LEU A 165 11.67 4.82 7.12
CA LEU A 165 11.32 3.47 7.56
C LEU A 165 12.54 2.55 7.64
N LYS A 166 13.49 2.64 6.70
CA LYS A 166 14.75 1.88 6.76
C LYS A 166 15.47 2.13 8.09
N ASN A 167 15.56 3.39 8.51
CA ASN A 167 16.20 3.75 9.77
C ASN A 167 15.47 3.14 10.98
N ILE A 168 14.13 3.20 10.99
CA ILE A 168 13.34 2.60 12.06
C ILE A 168 13.47 1.08 12.08
N VAL A 169 13.34 0.42 10.94
CA VAL A 169 13.43 -1.03 10.83
C VAL A 169 14.82 -1.51 11.25
N ASN A 170 15.89 -0.85 10.80
CA ASN A 170 17.25 -1.16 11.22
C ASN A 170 17.44 -1.02 12.74
N PHE A 171 16.86 0.02 13.35
CA PHE A 171 16.91 0.21 14.80
C PHE A 171 16.16 -0.91 15.55
N LEU A 172 14.94 -1.24 15.11
CA LEU A 172 14.15 -2.34 15.68
C LEU A 172 14.87 -3.68 15.50
N ASP A 173 15.53 -3.87 14.36
CA ASP A 173 16.27 -5.08 14.06
C ASP A 173 17.43 -5.34 15.01
N GLN A 174 18.06 -4.27 15.51
CA GLN A 174 19.18 -4.33 16.45
C GLN A 174 18.73 -4.41 17.92
N THR A 175 17.47 -4.06 18.21
CA THR A 175 16.98 -3.88 19.60
C THR A 175 16.02 -4.98 20.06
N LEU A 176 15.35 -5.66 19.13
CA LEU A 176 14.43 -6.78 19.38
C LEU A 176 15.10 -8.12 19.03
#